data_AF-A0A094YQV3-F1
#
_entry.id   AF-A0A094YQV3-F1
#
_cell.length_a   1.000
_cell.length_b   1.000
_cell.length_c   1.000
_cell.angle_alpha   90.00
_cell.angle_beta   90.00
_cell.angle_gamma   90.00
#
_symmetry.space_group_name_H-M   'P 1'
#
loop_
_entity.id
_entity.type
_entity.pdbx_description
1 polymer ?
#
loop_
_entity_poly.entity_id
_entity_poly.type
_entity_poly.pdbx_seq_one_letter_code
_entity_poly.pdbx_strand_id
1 'polypeptide(L)'
;MKNKKFKDCDFLGGVKLLVSERKVFSVFKTFIRYVRDEITDEKEREEVLDYAIGILEEACLAVLKCNNCNVPYQFRFFRNPSAENEEEYALELNCEGCNDYYTFSEGEERISYFNFNVIKKVDNLRRWGRGLKMKMIKNRQGKAALLWMDDNEQPTLLLNVSLVRKPNEVEDIWKKAKVTKQLINDGKDPNVQSLEVSEKKFYIIK
;
A
#
# COMPACT_ATOMS: atom_id res chain seq x y z
N MET A 1 -35.17 -14.29 -26.03
CA MET A 1 -34.20 -15.39 -25.83
C MET A 1 -33.30 -15.53 -27.04
N LYS A 2 -32.09 -14.97 -26.98
CA LYS A 2 -30.92 -15.48 -27.72
C LYS A 2 -29.74 -15.41 -26.76
N ASN A 3 -29.57 -16.47 -25.98
CA ASN A 3 -28.35 -16.76 -25.23
C ASN A 3 -27.19 -16.82 -26.22
N LYS A 4 -26.52 -15.68 -26.44
CA LYS A 4 -25.14 -15.68 -26.90
C LYS A 4 -24.33 -16.18 -25.70
N LYS A 5 -24.15 -17.49 -25.64
CA LYS A 5 -23.02 -18.08 -24.93
C LYS A 5 -21.78 -17.37 -25.46
N PHE A 6 -21.25 -16.41 -24.71
CA PHE A 6 -19.84 -16.08 -24.83
C PHE A 6 -19.10 -17.42 -24.75
N LYS A 7 -18.25 -17.70 -25.73
CA LYS A 7 -17.41 -18.90 -25.68
C LYS A 7 -16.44 -18.69 -24.51
N ASP A 8 -16.81 -19.20 -23.34
CA ASP A 8 -16.07 -19.15 -22.07
C ASP A 8 -14.70 -19.86 -22.11
N CYS A 9 -14.22 -20.38 -23.25
CA CYS A 9 -13.10 -21.32 -23.26
C CYS A 9 -11.69 -20.73 -23.40
N ASP A 10 -11.49 -19.40 -23.28
CA ASP A 10 -10.13 -18.85 -23.12
C ASP A 10 -10.02 -17.50 -22.39
N PHE A 11 -11.13 -16.81 -22.09
CA PHE A 11 -11.04 -15.50 -21.43
C PHE A 11 -10.47 -15.59 -20.01
N LEU A 12 -11.02 -16.51 -19.19
CA LEU A 12 -10.48 -16.81 -17.86
C LEU A 12 -9.02 -17.30 -17.92
N GLY A 13 -8.65 -18.04 -18.97
CA GLY A 13 -7.27 -18.46 -19.22
C GLY A 13 -6.33 -17.27 -19.43
N GLY A 14 -6.73 -16.32 -20.27
CA GLY A 14 -6.01 -15.07 -20.49
C GLY A 14 -5.90 -14.21 -19.23
N VAL A 15 -6.97 -14.11 -18.43
CA VAL A 15 -6.94 -13.38 -17.14
C VAL A 15 -5.99 -14.07 -16.16
N LYS A 16 -6.05 -15.41 -16.02
CA LYS A 16 -5.12 -16.18 -15.19
C LYS A 16 -3.66 -15.95 -15.61
N LEU A 17 -3.38 -15.92 -16.92
CA LEU A 17 -2.05 -15.60 -17.43
C LEU A 17 -1.60 -14.20 -16.98
N LEU A 18 -2.41 -13.16 -17.21
CA LEU A 18 -2.08 -11.78 -16.82
C LEU A 18 -1.91 -11.63 -15.30
N VAL A 19 -2.76 -12.29 -14.50
CA VAL A 19 -2.64 -12.30 -13.04
C VAL A 19 -1.36 -13.00 -12.59
N SER A 20 -0.97 -14.10 -13.23
CA SER A 20 0.30 -14.80 -12.94
C SER A 20 1.53 -13.92 -13.26
N GLU A 21 1.41 -13.05 -14.26
CA GLU A 21 2.39 -12.01 -14.60
C GLU A 21 2.30 -10.77 -13.70
N ARG A 22 1.51 -10.83 -12.61
CA ARG A 22 1.36 -9.77 -11.60
C ARG A 22 0.66 -8.51 -12.11
N LYS A 23 -0.15 -8.64 -13.16
CA LYS A 23 -0.90 -7.52 -13.76
C LYS A 23 -2.31 -7.37 -13.21
N VAL A 24 -2.62 -7.98 -12.06
CA VAL A 24 -3.96 -7.98 -11.43
C VAL A 24 -4.61 -6.59 -11.37
N PHE A 25 -3.89 -5.56 -10.89
CA PHE A 25 -4.42 -4.21 -10.79
C PHE A 25 -4.61 -3.53 -12.16
N SER A 26 -3.81 -3.88 -13.15
CA SER A 26 -3.99 -3.41 -14.53
C SER A 26 -5.19 -4.06 -15.20
N VAL A 27 -5.43 -5.35 -14.95
CA VAL A 27 -6.63 -6.06 -15.40
C VAL A 27 -7.87 -5.44 -14.75
N PHE A 28 -7.84 -5.26 -13.43
CA PHE A 28 -8.89 -4.55 -12.68
C PHE A 28 -9.22 -3.19 -13.30
N LYS A 29 -8.22 -2.31 -13.46
CA LYS A 29 -8.40 -0.99 -14.08
C LYS A 29 -9.01 -1.07 -15.48
N THR A 30 -8.63 -2.08 -16.26
CA THR A 30 -9.16 -2.29 -17.60
C THR A 30 -10.63 -2.72 -17.56
N PHE A 31 -11.00 -3.62 -16.66
CA PHE A 31 -12.39 -4.05 -16.48
C PHE A 31 -13.27 -2.88 -16.05
N ILE A 32 -12.86 -2.14 -15.03
CA ILE A 32 -13.61 -0.99 -14.54
C ILE A 32 -13.79 0.08 -15.63
N ARG A 33 -12.72 0.41 -16.36
CA ARG A 33 -12.80 1.36 -17.47
C ARG A 33 -13.77 0.90 -18.56
N TYR A 34 -13.69 -0.37 -18.97
CA TYR A 34 -14.62 -0.91 -19.97
C TYR A 34 -16.08 -0.82 -19.51
N VAL A 35 -16.35 -1.20 -18.27
CA VAL A 35 -17.68 -1.13 -17.66
C VAL A 35 -18.22 0.31 -17.63
N ARG A 36 -17.38 1.30 -17.32
CA ARG A 36 -17.78 2.72 -17.31
C ARG A 36 -18.01 3.30 -18.69
N ASP A 37 -17.07 3.04 -19.61
CA ASP A 37 -17.00 3.73 -20.90
C ASP A 37 -17.99 3.15 -21.91
N GLU A 38 -18.25 1.84 -21.86
CA GLU A 38 -18.98 1.13 -22.90
C GLU A 38 -20.42 0.74 -22.49
N ILE A 39 -20.73 0.70 -21.20
CA ILE A 39 -22.04 0.24 -20.69
C ILE A 39 -22.80 1.39 -20.07
N THR A 40 -23.86 1.82 -20.74
CA THR A 40 -24.69 2.97 -20.35
C THR A 40 -25.86 2.59 -19.46
N ASP A 41 -26.42 1.40 -19.62
CA ASP A 41 -27.48 0.88 -18.75
C ASP A 41 -26.91 0.48 -17.39
N GLU A 42 -27.46 1.07 -16.31
CA GLU A 42 -26.96 0.89 -14.94
C GLU A 42 -27.06 -0.56 -14.46
N LYS A 43 -28.16 -1.25 -14.80
CA LYS A 43 -28.37 -2.64 -14.38
C LYS A 43 -27.43 -3.58 -15.13
N GLU A 44 -27.29 -3.40 -16.44
CA GLU A 44 -26.33 -4.16 -17.25
C GLU A 44 -24.89 -3.90 -16.78
N ARG A 45 -24.58 -2.66 -16.40
CA ARG A 45 -23.27 -2.28 -15.85
C ARG A 45 -22.95 -3.05 -14.59
N GLU A 46 -23.88 -3.13 -13.63
CA GLU A 46 -23.70 -3.92 -12.42
C GLU A 46 -23.50 -5.41 -12.71
N GLU A 47 -24.32 -5.99 -13.59
CA GLU A 47 -24.22 -7.41 -13.96
C GLU A 47 -22.87 -7.75 -14.62
N VAL A 48 -22.38 -6.88 -15.53
CA VAL A 48 -21.10 -7.07 -16.20
C VAL A 48 -19.93 -6.82 -15.25
N LEU A 49 -20.04 -5.84 -14.36
CA LEU A 49 -19.05 -5.58 -13.32
C LEU A 49 -18.87 -6.80 -12.43
N ASP A 50 -19.96 -7.35 -11.91
CA ASP A 50 -19.92 -8.51 -11.00
C ASP A 50 -19.34 -9.74 -11.70
N TYR A 51 -19.70 -9.96 -12.97
CA TYR A 51 -19.09 -11.02 -13.77
C TYR A 51 -17.57 -10.82 -13.94
N ALA A 52 -17.14 -9.61 -14.29
CA ALA A 52 -15.73 -9.29 -14.50
C ALA A 52 -14.90 -9.42 -13.21
N ILE A 53 -15.43 -8.94 -12.08
CA ILE A 53 -14.79 -9.07 -10.77
C ILE A 53 -14.74 -10.53 -10.32
N GLY A 54 -15.80 -11.31 -10.54
CA GLY A 54 -15.80 -12.75 -10.24
C GLY A 54 -14.71 -13.53 -10.99
N ILE A 55 -14.49 -13.21 -12.28
CA ILE A 55 -13.40 -13.79 -13.07
C ILE A 55 -12.03 -13.40 -12.51
N LEU A 56 -11.86 -12.13 -12.13
CA LEU A 56 -10.60 -11.65 -11.58
C LEU A 56 -10.30 -12.29 -10.22
N GLU A 57 -11.31 -12.43 -9.35
CA GLU A 57 -11.21 -13.13 -8.08
C GLU A 57 -10.80 -14.59 -8.29
N GLU A 58 -11.49 -15.32 -9.16
CA GLU A 58 -11.18 -16.72 -9.45
C GLU A 58 -9.74 -16.87 -9.97
N ALA A 59 -9.30 -15.97 -10.86
CA ALA A 59 -7.94 -15.96 -11.35
C ALA A 59 -6.93 -15.70 -10.22
N CYS A 60 -7.18 -14.73 -9.34
CA CYS A 60 -6.31 -14.43 -8.20
C CYS A 60 -6.18 -15.64 -7.27
N LEU A 61 -7.29 -16.26 -6.88
CA LEU A 61 -7.30 -17.42 -5.98
C LEU A 61 -6.56 -18.62 -6.61
N ALA A 62 -6.63 -18.77 -7.93
CA ALA A 62 -5.98 -19.88 -8.63
C ALA A 62 -4.45 -19.74 -8.74
N VAL A 63 -3.93 -18.53 -9.00
CA VAL A 63 -2.51 -18.37 -9.38
C VAL A 63 -1.71 -17.37 -8.54
N LEU A 64 -2.35 -16.44 -7.83
CA LEU A 64 -1.66 -15.33 -7.19
C LEU A 64 -1.24 -15.67 -5.75
N LYS A 65 0.08 -15.68 -5.52
CA LYS A 65 0.68 -15.95 -4.20
C LYS A 65 1.55 -14.79 -3.73
N CYS A 66 1.65 -14.65 -2.42
CA CYS A 66 2.49 -13.65 -1.78
C CYS A 66 3.97 -13.85 -2.11
N ASN A 67 4.66 -12.76 -2.43
CA ASN A 67 6.10 -12.80 -2.77
C ASN A 67 7.00 -13.09 -1.59
N ASN A 68 6.50 -12.77 -0.40
CA ASN A 68 7.29 -12.88 0.82
C ASN A 68 7.14 -14.25 1.48
N CYS A 69 5.93 -14.82 1.49
CA CYS A 69 5.66 -16.08 2.19
C CYS A 69 4.92 -17.14 1.37
N ASN A 70 4.68 -16.91 0.07
CA ASN A 70 4.07 -17.87 -0.87
C ASN A 70 2.65 -18.35 -0.48
N VAL A 71 2.00 -17.69 0.47
CA VAL A 71 0.59 -17.92 0.84
C VAL A 71 -0.31 -17.23 -0.20
N PRO A 72 -1.44 -17.82 -0.62
CA PRO A 72 -2.41 -17.16 -1.49
C PRO A 72 -2.88 -15.82 -0.90
N TYR A 73 -3.11 -14.83 -1.75
CA TYR A 73 -3.74 -13.59 -1.30
C TYR A 73 -5.25 -13.79 -1.10
N GLN A 74 -5.80 -13.14 -0.08
CA GLN A 74 -7.21 -12.83 -0.02
C GLN A 74 -7.54 -11.71 -0.99
N PHE A 75 -8.61 -11.89 -1.74
CA PHE A 75 -9.15 -10.92 -2.67
C PHE A 75 -10.32 -10.19 -2.03
N ARG A 76 -10.37 -8.86 -2.14
CA ARG A 76 -11.52 -8.06 -1.70
C ARG A 76 -11.79 -6.93 -2.67
N PHE A 77 -13.04 -6.84 -3.11
CA PHE A 77 -13.54 -5.76 -3.94
C PHE A 77 -14.43 -4.84 -3.10
N PHE A 78 -14.24 -3.53 -3.26
CA PHE A 78 -15.00 -2.50 -2.57
C PHE A 78 -15.68 -1.58 -3.58
N ARG A 79 -16.91 -1.20 -3.24
CA ARG A 79 -17.68 -0.15 -3.87
C ARG A 79 -17.81 0.98 -2.86
N ASN A 80 -16.96 2.00 -2.96
CA ASN A 80 -16.95 3.11 -2.01
C ASN A 80 -17.73 4.29 -2.59
N PRO A 81 -18.67 4.90 -1.86
CA PRO A 81 -19.18 6.21 -2.25
C PRO A 81 -18.01 7.22 -2.17
N SER A 82 -17.64 7.83 -3.29
CA SER A 82 -16.64 8.91 -3.29
C SER A 82 -17.21 10.19 -2.69
N ALA A 83 -16.33 11.14 -2.37
CA ALA A 83 -16.71 12.46 -1.85
C ALA A 83 -17.60 13.27 -2.81
N GLU A 84 -17.64 12.91 -4.10
CA GLU A 84 -18.39 13.60 -5.15
C GLU A 84 -19.69 12.86 -5.53
N ASN A 85 -20.13 11.88 -4.73
CA ASN A 85 -21.27 10.99 -4.99
C ASN A 85 -21.11 10.09 -6.23
N GLU A 86 -19.92 10.00 -6.80
CA GLU A 86 -19.60 8.94 -7.77
C GLU A 86 -19.15 7.69 -7.02
N GLU A 87 -19.65 6.52 -7.38
CA GLU A 87 -19.16 5.25 -6.85
C GLU A 87 -17.69 5.08 -7.27
N GLU A 88 -16.78 4.78 -6.35
CA GLU A 88 -15.38 4.48 -6.61
C GLU A 88 -15.11 3.00 -6.33
N TYR A 89 -14.56 2.31 -7.33
CA TYR A 89 -14.21 0.91 -7.23
C TYR A 89 -12.77 0.73 -6.74
N ALA A 90 -12.59 -0.13 -5.73
CA ALA A 90 -11.28 -0.45 -5.19
C ALA A 90 -11.07 -1.95 -5.04
N LEU A 91 -9.81 -2.35 -5.19
CA LEU A 91 -9.33 -3.72 -5.03
C LEU A 91 -8.27 -3.78 -3.93
N GLU A 92 -8.42 -4.75 -3.03
CA GLU A 92 -7.44 -5.09 -2.00
C GLU A 92 -6.97 -6.53 -2.16
N LEU A 93 -5.65 -6.72 -2.03
CA LEU A 93 -5.01 -8.02 -1.87
C LEU A 93 -4.31 -8.07 -0.51
N ASN A 94 -4.75 -8.98 0.34
CA ASN A 94 -4.21 -9.18 1.69
C ASN A 94 -3.55 -10.55 1.80
N CYS A 95 -2.31 -10.61 2.29
CA CYS A 95 -1.65 -11.85 2.63
C CYS A 95 -1.73 -12.12 4.14
N GLU A 96 -2.51 -13.12 4.56
CA GLU A 96 -2.64 -13.49 5.98
C GLU A 96 -1.34 -14.02 6.61
N GLY A 97 -0.42 -14.57 5.81
CA GLY A 97 0.87 -15.06 6.30
C GLY A 97 1.77 -13.94 6.83
N CYS A 98 2.16 -12.99 5.98
CA CYS A 98 3.04 -11.88 6.37
C CYS A 98 2.32 -10.57 6.72
N ASN A 99 0.99 -10.51 6.56
CA ASN A 99 0.16 -9.31 6.72
C ASN A 99 0.53 -8.16 5.77
N ASP A 100 0.93 -8.50 4.54
CA ASP A 100 1.12 -7.53 3.46
C ASP A 100 -0.23 -7.18 2.83
N TYR A 101 -0.45 -5.89 2.61
CA TYR A 101 -1.64 -5.35 1.96
C TYR A 101 -1.24 -4.55 0.73
N TYR A 102 -1.92 -4.81 -0.37
CA TYR A 102 -1.86 -4.02 -1.59
C TYR A 102 -3.26 -3.51 -1.92
N THR A 103 -3.40 -2.21 -2.10
CA THR A 103 -4.68 -1.59 -2.40
C THR A 103 -4.56 -0.72 -3.64
N PHE A 104 -5.61 -0.70 -4.45
CA PHE A 104 -5.70 0.14 -5.64
C PHE A 104 -7.15 0.57 -5.84
N SER A 105 -7.38 1.87 -5.93
CA SER A 105 -8.67 2.44 -6.32
C SER A 105 -8.60 2.90 -7.77
N GLU A 106 -9.72 2.89 -8.49
CA GLU A 106 -9.73 3.24 -9.92
C GLU A 106 -9.26 4.68 -10.20
N GLY A 107 -9.48 5.61 -9.27
CA GLY A 107 -9.03 7.00 -9.36
C GLY A 107 -7.54 7.19 -9.08
N GLU A 108 -6.86 6.16 -8.57
CA GLU A 108 -5.45 6.22 -8.22
C GLU A 108 -4.56 5.84 -9.41
N GLU A 109 -3.39 6.47 -9.49
CA GLU A 109 -2.36 6.11 -10.47
C GLU A 109 -1.45 4.97 -10.01
N ARG A 110 -1.39 4.75 -8.68
CA ARG A 110 -0.37 3.89 -8.05
C ARG A 110 -1.00 2.92 -7.08
N ILE A 111 -0.42 1.72 -7.03
CA ILE A 111 -0.76 0.72 -6.03
C ILE A 111 -0.20 1.17 -4.68
N SER A 112 -1.07 1.26 -3.69
CA SER A 112 -0.71 1.51 -2.30
C SER A 112 -0.28 0.20 -1.64
N TYR A 113 0.72 0.30 -0.76
CA TYR A 113 1.20 -0.83 0.04
C TYR A 113 1.35 -0.43 1.50
N PHE A 114 1.03 -1.38 2.38
CA PHE A 114 1.41 -1.35 3.80
C PHE A 114 1.53 -2.77 4.36
N ASN A 115 2.20 -2.90 5.51
CA ASN A 115 2.23 -4.14 6.29
C ASN A 115 1.58 -3.92 7.65
N PHE A 116 0.55 -4.70 8.01
CA PHE A 116 -0.21 -4.45 9.24
C PHE A 116 0.62 -4.70 10.51
N ASN A 117 1.57 -5.64 10.47
CA ASN A 117 2.47 -5.87 11.60
C ASN A 117 3.46 -4.71 11.78
N VAL A 118 3.89 -4.07 10.70
CA VAL A 118 4.67 -2.81 10.74
C VAL A 118 3.85 -1.71 11.39
N ILE A 119 2.60 -1.50 10.97
CA ILE A 119 1.71 -0.48 11.57
C ILE A 119 1.52 -0.72 13.07
N LYS A 120 1.22 -1.95 13.49
CA LYS A 120 1.11 -2.32 14.90
C LYS A 120 2.39 -2.02 15.68
N LYS A 121 3.56 -2.33 15.13
CA LYS A 121 4.85 -2.07 15.77
C LYS A 121 5.11 -0.57 15.93
N VAL A 122 4.79 0.21 14.91
CA VAL A 122 4.85 1.68 14.94
C VAL A 122 3.94 2.23 16.03
N ASP A 123 2.69 1.79 16.10
CA ASP A 123 1.74 2.25 17.12
C ASP A 123 2.20 1.90 18.53
N ASN A 124 2.77 0.71 18.73
CA ASN A 124 3.35 0.32 20.00
C ASN A 124 4.52 1.23 20.39
N LEU A 125 5.44 1.52 19.47
CA LEU A 125 6.55 2.44 19.73
C LEU A 125 6.06 3.88 19.94
N ARG A 126 5.01 4.32 19.27
CA ARG A 126 4.42 5.64 19.48
C ARG A 126 3.79 5.79 20.86
N ARG A 127 3.14 4.75 21.38
CA ARG A 127 2.49 4.77 22.70
C ARG A 127 3.46 4.60 23.86
N TRP A 128 4.45 3.73 23.71
CA TRP A 128 5.34 3.31 24.81
C TRP A 128 6.79 3.79 24.65
N GLY A 129 7.18 4.19 23.45
CA GLY A 129 8.52 4.66 23.13
C GLY A 129 8.73 6.07 23.65
N ARG A 130 9.47 6.18 24.75
CA ARG A 130 9.98 7.47 25.23
C ARG A 130 11.15 7.92 24.35
N GLY A 131 11.27 9.23 24.12
CA GLY A 131 12.48 9.83 23.55
C GLY A 131 12.35 10.44 22.15
N LEU A 132 11.39 10.00 21.32
CA LEU A 132 11.12 10.57 19.99
C LEU A 132 9.62 10.66 19.71
N LYS A 133 9.18 11.72 19.02
CA LYS A 133 7.86 11.70 18.34
C LYS A 133 7.98 10.78 17.11
N MET A 134 6.91 10.10 16.70
CA MET A 134 6.89 9.30 15.47
C MET A 134 5.67 9.65 14.62
N LYS A 135 5.89 9.85 13.31
CA LYS A 135 4.82 10.05 12.33
C LYS A 135 5.00 9.09 11.16
N MET A 136 3.92 8.40 10.82
CA MET A 136 3.85 7.61 9.59
C MET A 136 3.62 8.55 8.41
N ILE A 137 4.37 8.37 7.34
CA ILE A 137 4.22 9.11 6.10
C ILE A 137 4.03 8.14 4.94
N LYS A 138 3.40 8.63 3.88
CA LYS A 138 3.32 7.98 2.57
C LYS A 138 4.02 8.90 1.56
N ASN A 139 4.53 8.34 0.46
CA ASN A 139 4.99 9.11 -0.71
C ASN A 139 6.23 10.02 -0.53
N ARG A 140 7.20 9.66 0.33
CA ARG A 140 8.54 10.30 0.33
C ARG A 140 9.65 9.33 -0.05
N GLN A 141 10.76 9.85 -0.59
CA GLN A 141 11.95 9.05 -0.82
C GLN A 141 12.60 8.63 0.51
N GLY A 142 13.03 7.38 0.59
CA GLY A 142 13.67 6.81 1.78
C GLY A 142 12.71 6.18 2.79
N LYS A 143 13.20 5.20 3.56
CA LYS A 143 12.42 4.47 4.57
C LYS A 143 12.14 5.31 5.81
N ALA A 144 13.09 6.13 6.24
CA ALA A 144 12.96 6.92 7.44
C ALA A 144 13.85 8.17 7.44
N ALA A 145 13.40 9.19 8.14
CA ALA A 145 14.18 10.39 8.43
C ALA A 145 13.85 10.93 9.82
N LEU A 146 14.85 11.45 10.52
CA LEU A 146 14.65 12.20 11.75
C LEU A 146 14.53 13.68 11.43
N LEU A 147 13.37 14.26 11.68
CA LEU A 147 13.09 15.69 11.53
C LEU A 147 13.41 16.42 12.83
N TRP A 148 14.30 17.40 12.73
CA TRP A 148 14.62 18.36 13.78
C TRP A 148 14.02 19.72 13.41
N MET A 149 13.29 20.32 14.34
CA MET A 149 12.83 21.70 14.23
C MET A 149 13.63 22.55 15.24
N ASP A 150 13.92 23.79 14.88
CA ASP A 150 14.85 24.66 15.61
C ASP A 150 14.30 25.17 16.97
N ASP A 151 13.05 24.87 17.30
CA ASP A 151 12.27 25.40 18.41
C ASP A 151 12.36 24.57 19.72
N ASN A 152 13.47 23.88 19.98
CA ASN A 152 13.66 23.00 21.15
C ASN A 152 12.61 21.87 21.29
N GLU A 153 11.85 21.60 20.25
CA GLU A 153 10.92 20.48 20.24
C GLU A 153 11.64 19.12 20.17
N GLN A 154 11.02 18.12 20.79
CA GLN A 154 11.45 16.74 20.64
C GLN A 154 11.44 16.32 19.15
N PRO A 155 12.54 15.78 18.61
CA PRO A 155 12.63 15.45 17.19
C PRO A 155 11.62 14.36 16.81
N THR A 156 11.16 14.43 15.56
CA THR A 156 10.13 13.53 15.01
C THR A 156 10.75 12.56 14.03
N LEU A 157 10.65 11.26 14.32
CA LEU A 157 10.95 10.21 13.36
C LEU A 157 9.80 10.09 12.35
N LEU A 158 10.10 10.43 11.10
CA LEU A 158 9.24 10.19 9.95
C LEU A 158 9.54 8.80 9.41
N LEU A 159 8.53 7.92 9.39
CA LEU A 159 8.64 6.55 8.89
C LEU A 159 7.76 6.36 7.66
N ASN A 160 8.35 6.01 6.52
CA ASN A 160 7.61 5.66 5.31
C ASN A 160 7.14 4.21 5.38
N VAL A 161 5.92 4.02 5.86
CA VAL A 161 5.31 2.70 6.04
C VAL A 161 5.03 1.95 4.73
N SER A 162 5.07 2.64 3.59
CA SER A 162 4.96 2.02 2.26
C SER A 162 6.28 1.40 1.78
N LEU A 163 7.40 1.71 2.44
CA LEU A 163 8.73 1.16 2.10
C LEU A 163 9.28 0.20 3.16
N VAL A 164 8.73 0.23 4.38
CA VAL A 164 9.12 -0.66 5.47
C VAL A 164 8.26 -1.93 5.39
N ARG A 165 8.91 -3.09 5.25
CA ARG A 165 8.23 -4.37 4.97
C ARG A 165 8.11 -5.26 6.19
N LYS A 166 9.00 -5.11 7.18
CA LYS A 166 9.06 -5.99 8.37
C LYS A 166 9.04 -5.21 9.69
N PRO A 167 8.42 -5.74 10.75
CA PRO A 167 8.41 -5.11 12.07
C PRO A 167 9.80 -4.89 12.67
N ASN A 168 10.75 -5.79 12.42
CA ASN A 168 12.13 -5.65 12.92
C ASN A 168 12.84 -4.43 12.31
N GLU A 169 12.55 -4.09 11.05
CA GLU A 169 13.10 -2.88 10.43
C GLU A 169 12.64 -1.63 11.18
N VAL A 170 11.41 -1.60 11.69
CA VAL A 170 10.91 -0.49 12.51
C VAL A 170 11.72 -0.34 13.79
N GLU A 171 12.00 -1.46 14.48
CA GLU A 171 12.80 -1.46 15.71
C GLU A 171 14.24 -0.97 15.45
N ASP A 172 14.85 -1.43 14.37
CA ASP A 172 16.22 -1.04 14.00
C ASP A 172 16.30 0.44 13.64
N ILE A 173 15.34 0.94 12.84
CA ILE A 173 15.21 2.37 12.53
C ILE A 173 15.01 3.18 13.80
N TRP A 174 14.15 2.73 14.71
CA TRP A 174 13.89 3.41 15.99
C TRP A 174 15.14 3.50 16.86
N LYS A 175 15.89 2.40 17.00
CA LYS A 175 17.16 2.37 17.75
C LYS A 175 18.18 3.32 17.16
N LYS A 176 18.38 3.26 15.83
CA LYS A 176 19.29 4.17 15.10
C LYS A 176 18.90 5.62 15.30
N ALA A 177 17.62 5.97 15.16
CA ALA A 177 17.14 7.33 15.38
C ALA A 177 17.42 7.86 16.80
N LYS A 178 17.30 7.00 17.82
CA LYS A 178 17.67 7.39 19.20
C LYS A 178 19.16 7.62 19.38
N VAL A 179 20.01 6.79 18.77
CA VAL A 179 21.46 6.98 18.80
C VAL A 179 21.85 8.27 18.07
N THR A 180 21.31 8.49 16.87
CA THR A 180 21.50 9.74 16.11
C THR A 180 21.10 10.96 16.93
N LYS A 181 19.93 10.92 17.58
CA LYS A 181 19.50 11.99 18.50
C LYS A 181 20.53 12.24 19.60
N GLN A 182 21.01 11.18 20.26
CA GLN A 182 21.97 11.34 21.35
C GLN A 182 23.29 11.96 20.87
N LEU A 183 23.80 11.51 19.72
CA LEU A 183 25.03 12.06 19.13
C LEU A 183 24.87 13.54 18.82
N ILE A 184 23.75 13.96 18.23
CA ILE A 184 23.45 15.36 17.94
C ILE A 184 23.40 16.19 19.24
N ASN A 185 22.70 15.69 20.27
CA ASN A 185 22.62 16.36 21.57
C ASN A 185 23.99 16.49 22.27
N ASP A 186 24.89 15.52 22.08
CA ASP A 186 26.26 15.55 22.58
C ASP A 186 27.20 16.46 21.75
N GLY A 187 26.70 17.11 20.69
CA GLY A 187 27.53 17.90 19.77
C GLY A 187 28.44 17.05 18.87
N LYS A 188 28.14 15.76 18.70
CA LYS A 188 28.89 14.81 17.88
C LYS A 188 28.25 14.65 16.51
N ASP A 189 29.08 14.38 15.49
CA ASP A 189 28.59 14.03 14.16
C ASP A 189 27.93 12.63 14.20
N PRO A 190 26.64 12.51 13.87
CA PRO A 190 25.96 11.22 13.81
C PRO A 190 26.40 10.33 12.62
N ASN A 191 27.25 10.81 11.71
CA ASN A 191 27.68 10.12 10.48
C ASN A 191 26.49 9.63 9.65
N VAL A 192 25.47 10.47 9.51
CA VAL A 192 24.30 10.22 8.65
C VAL A 192 24.12 11.38 7.69
N GLN A 193 23.62 11.08 6.50
CA GLN A 193 23.30 12.09 5.51
C GLN A 193 22.24 13.05 6.07
N SER A 194 22.48 14.36 5.97
CA SER A 194 21.51 15.38 6.33
C SER A 194 21.06 16.20 5.13
N LEU A 195 19.81 16.66 5.16
CA LEU A 195 19.21 17.59 4.21
C LEU A 195 18.58 18.75 4.98
N GLU A 196 18.73 19.97 4.50
CA GLU A 196 18.12 21.16 5.08
C GLU A 196 17.10 21.75 4.10
N VAL A 197 15.86 21.97 4.57
CA VAL A 197 14.76 22.50 3.77
C VAL A 197 13.93 23.44 4.63
N SER A 198 13.87 24.72 4.28
CA SER A 198 13.01 25.73 4.95
C SER A 198 13.12 25.67 6.48
N GLU A 199 14.34 25.86 7.01
CA GLU A 199 14.62 25.88 8.46
C GLU A 199 14.34 24.54 9.16
N LYS A 200 14.29 23.44 8.40
CA LYS A 200 14.13 22.08 8.94
C LYS A 200 15.32 21.24 8.53
N LYS A 201 15.91 20.57 9.52
CA LYS A 201 17.00 19.63 9.28
C LYS A 201 16.49 18.20 9.34
N PHE A 202 16.73 17.46 8.28
CA PHE A 202 16.39 16.04 8.15
C PHE A 202 17.67 15.22 8.22
N TYR A 203 17.69 14.19 9.06
CA TYR A 203 18.76 13.20 9.12
C TYR A 203 18.23 11.88 8.57
N ILE A 204 18.81 11.37 7.48
CA ILE A 204 18.33 10.16 6.80
C ILE A 204 18.73 8.93 7.61
N ILE A 205 17.74 8.14 8.03
CA ILE A 205 17.95 6.91 8.80
C ILE A 205 17.87 5.72 7.82
N LYS A 206 19.01 5.07 7.57
CA LYS A 206 19.14 3.90 6.70
C LYS A 206 19.06 2.59 7.47
#